data_AF-A0A258SZN6-F1
#
_entry.id   AF-A0A258SZN6-F1
#
_cell.length_a   1.000
_cell.length_b   1.000
_cell.length_c   1.000
_cell.angle_alpha   90.00
_cell.angle_beta   90.00
_cell.angle_gamma   90.00
#
_symmetry.space_group_name_H-M   'P 1'
#
loop_
_entity.id
_entity.type
_entity.pdbx_description
1 polymer ?
#
loop_
_entity_poly.entity_id
_entity_poly.type
_entity_poly.pdbx_seq_one_letter_code
_entity_poly.pdbx_strand_id
1 'polypeptide(L)'
;MWAKSKWFTLNILFWLYLLCINTPLSINPVDSLIHAFFYIRWPLFAAALAYWLLNDATRQRHFLIALVLVSAFVIFDTSLQYITGQDLFGHTKVSPTRLTGPFSRPIPGIMMLRVLFIGLFLTVMLQQLSTPIRRILFTLSMLCVGLLFMFITGERMALILFLSGSIVVLTGLLLEQRIHQAQILTGLLLMFGISITLILFNPETAERSIYSIYEKLLHFADSDYGMVFRAAFAAWQHAPF
;
A
#
# COMPACT_ATOMS: atom_id res chain seq x y z
N MET A 1 -21.73 3.73 22.56
CA MET A 1 -22.27 3.26 21.27
C MET A 1 -21.23 2.52 20.42
N TRP A 2 -20.00 3.03 20.27
CA TRP A 2 -18.94 2.36 19.50
C TRP A 2 -18.39 1.07 20.11
N ALA A 3 -18.29 0.98 21.44
CA ALA A 3 -17.77 -0.21 22.13
C ALA A 3 -18.62 -1.48 21.91
N LYS A 4 -19.85 -1.35 21.42
CA LYS A 4 -20.74 -2.48 21.09
C LYS A 4 -20.71 -2.85 19.60
N SER A 5 -19.93 -2.15 18.77
CA SER A 5 -19.84 -2.46 17.35
C SER A 5 -19.18 -3.81 17.14
N LYS A 6 -19.68 -4.61 16.18
CA LYS A 6 -19.15 -5.96 15.91
C LYS A 6 -17.65 -5.94 15.64
N TRP A 7 -17.17 -4.96 14.87
CA TRP A 7 -15.75 -4.84 14.53
C TRP A 7 -14.90 -4.55 15.78
N PHE A 8 -15.37 -3.69 16.70
CA PHE A 8 -14.62 -3.35 17.90
C PHE A 8 -14.60 -4.53 18.87
N THR A 9 -15.73 -5.21 19.06
CA THR A 9 -15.81 -6.43 19.88
C THR A 9 -14.89 -7.53 19.38
N LEU A 10 -14.81 -7.75 18.06
CA LEU A 10 -13.87 -8.72 17.47
C LEU A 10 -12.40 -8.34 17.72
N ASN A 11 -12.07 -7.06 17.68
CA ASN A 11 -10.72 -6.59 18.02
C ASN A 11 -10.39 -6.81 19.49
N ILE A 12 -11.35 -6.59 20.40
CA ILE A 12 -11.17 -6.88 21.83
C ILE A 12 -11.02 -8.39 22.06
N LEU A 13 -11.81 -9.22 21.38
CA LEU A 13 -11.68 -10.67 21.47
C LEU A 13 -10.30 -11.14 20.97
N PHE A 14 -9.82 -10.58 19.86
CA PHE A 14 -8.47 -10.86 19.37
C PHE A 14 -7.39 -10.37 20.35
N TRP A 15 -7.57 -9.20 20.95
CA TRP A 15 -6.65 -8.69 21.98
C TRP A 15 -6.60 -9.59 23.21
N LEU A 16 -7.76 -10.10 23.67
CA LEU A 16 -7.83 -11.09 24.76
C LEU A 16 -7.17 -12.41 24.36
N TYR A 17 -7.32 -12.86 23.11
CA TYR A 17 -6.59 -14.01 22.59
C TYR A 17 -5.06 -13.79 22.67
N LEU A 18 -4.57 -12.61 22.29
CA LEU A 18 -3.14 -12.29 22.39
C LEU A 18 -2.64 -12.34 23.84
N LEU A 19 -3.43 -11.85 24.79
CA LEU A 19 -3.06 -11.82 26.21
C LEU A 19 -3.16 -13.19 26.89
N CYS A 20 -4.25 -13.91 26.67
CA CYS A 20 -4.55 -15.15 27.41
C CYS A 20 -3.94 -16.40 26.77
N ILE A 21 -3.69 -16.39 25.46
CA ILE A 21 -3.21 -17.56 24.72
C ILE A 21 -1.83 -17.26 24.14
N ASN A 22 -1.70 -16.26 23.27
CA ASN A 22 -0.42 -16.04 22.58
C ASN A 22 0.73 -15.69 23.55
N THR A 23 0.45 -14.90 24.59
CA THR A 23 1.48 -14.47 25.54
C THR A 23 2.05 -15.63 26.37
N PRO A 24 1.24 -16.48 27.04
CA PRO A 24 1.76 -17.64 27.78
C PRO A 24 2.50 -18.68 26.92
N LEU A 25 2.08 -18.85 25.66
CA LEU A 25 2.65 -19.81 24.72
C LEU A 25 3.89 -19.26 23.98
N SER A 26 4.23 -17.98 24.16
CA SER A 26 5.38 -17.40 23.47
C SER A 26 6.72 -17.78 24.11
N ILE A 27 7.77 -17.86 23.28
CA ILE A 27 9.15 -18.13 23.72
C ILE A 27 9.62 -17.11 24.78
N ASN A 28 9.22 -15.84 24.63
CA ASN A 28 9.51 -14.76 25.57
C ASN A 28 8.19 -14.13 26.09
N PRO A 29 7.58 -14.68 27.15
CA PRO A 29 6.27 -14.23 27.64
C PRO A 29 6.22 -12.76 28.05
N VAL A 30 7.30 -12.21 28.60
CA VAL A 30 7.33 -10.81 29.07
C VAL A 30 7.27 -9.85 27.90
N ASP A 31 8.07 -10.05 26.85
CA ASP A 31 8.07 -9.21 25.66
C ASP A 31 6.74 -9.30 24.92
N SER A 32 6.22 -10.52 24.78
CA SER A 32 4.90 -10.76 24.18
C SER A 32 3.77 -10.09 24.94
N LEU A 33 3.82 -10.08 26.29
CA LEU A 33 2.84 -9.39 27.13
C LEU A 33 2.85 -7.89 26.84
N ILE A 34 4.04 -7.29 26.76
CA ILE A 34 4.19 -5.85 26.47
C ILE A 34 3.60 -5.55 25.09
N HIS A 35 3.95 -6.34 24.07
CA HIS A 35 3.42 -6.15 22.72
C HIS A 35 1.90 -6.34 22.64
N ALA A 36 1.36 -7.38 23.28
CA ALA A 36 -0.07 -7.65 23.34
C ALA A 36 -0.80 -6.54 24.10
N PHE A 37 -0.28 -6.08 25.23
CA PHE A 37 -0.87 -4.99 26.01
C PHE A 37 -0.98 -3.70 25.18
N PHE A 38 0.11 -3.29 24.52
CA PHE A 38 0.10 -2.09 23.69
C PHE A 38 -0.71 -2.22 22.40
N TYR A 39 -1.09 -3.43 21.98
CA TYR A 39 -1.91 -3.64 20.79
C TYR A 39 -3.26 -2.92 20.87
N ILE A 40 -3.86 -2.79 22.07
CA ILE A 40 -5.16 -2.12 22.30
C ILE A 40 -5.21 -0.68 21.76
N ARG A 41 -4.06 -0.02 21.61
CA ARG A 41 -3.97 1.34 21.06
C ARG A 41 -4.49 1.41 19.62
N TRP A 42 -4.34 0.34 18.83
CA TRP A 42 -4.76 0.31 17.43
C TRP A 42 -6.28 0.34 17.26
N PRO A 43 -7.08 -0.56 17.88
CA PRO A 43 -8.54 -0.47 17.81
C PRO A 43 -9.08 0.80 18.49
N LEU A 44 -8.42 1.29 19.55
CA LEU A 44 -8.80 2.56 20.18
C LEU A 44 -8.56 3.75 19.24
N PHE A 45 -7.42 3.80 18.55
CA PHE A 45 -7.12 4.82 17.55
C PHE A 45 -8.10 4.75 16.37
N ALA A 46 -8.42 3.55 15.88
CA ALA A 46 -9.43 3.36 14.85
C ALA A 46 -10.83 3.85 15.30
N ALA A 47 -11.20 3.60 16.56
CA ALA A 47 -12.47 4.07 17.12
C ALA A 47 -12.49 5.60 17.26
N ALA A 48 -11.38 6.21 17.70
CA ALA A 48 -11.25 7.67 17.76
C ALA A 48 -11.35 8.30 16.37
N LEU A 49 -10.71 7.71 15.35
CA LEU A 49 -10.86 8.16 13.97
C LEU A 49 -12.31 8.05 13.50
N ALA A 50 -12.94 6.90 13.64
CA ALA A 50 -14.28 6.64 13.09
C ALA A 50 -15.39 7.45 13.78
N TYR A 51 -15.37 7.55 15.12
CA TYR A 51 -16.50 8.10 15.89
C TYR A 51 -16.25 9.49 16.46
N TRP A 52 -15.00 9.96 16.51
CA TRP A 52 -14.69 11.28 17.05
C TRP A 52 -14.18 12.23 15.97
N LEU A 53 -13.07 11.88 15.30
CA LEU A 53 -12.40 12.79 14.37
C LEU A 53 -13.11 12.88 13.00
N LEU A 54 -13.42 11.73 12.39
CA LEU A 54 -14.02 11.60 11.07
C LEU A 54 -15.51 11.20 11.12
N ASN A 55 -16.23 11.70 12.13
CA ASN A 55 -17.64 11.37 12.36
C ASN A 55 -18.62 12.02 11.35
N ASP A 56 -18.15 12.92 10.48
CA ASP A 56 -18.97 13.61 9.48
C ASP A 56 -18.37 13.39 8.09
N ALA A 57 -19.24 13.16 7.10
CA ALA A 57 -18.90 13.06 5.68
C ALA A 57 -18.09 14.29 5.20
N THR A 58 -18.39 15.49 5.72
CA THR A 58 -17.63 16.70 5.38
C THR A 58 -16.18 16.58 5.84
N ARG A 59 -15.94 16.08 7.07
CA ARG A 59 -14.58 15.89 7.60
C ARG A 59 -13.84 14.78 6.89
N GLN A 60 -14.52 13.66 6.60
CA GLN A 60 -13.97 12.57 5.79
C GLN A 60 -13.54 13.06 4.40
N ARG A 61 -14.37 13.87 3.74
CA ARG A 61 -14.05 14.45 2.44
C ARG A 61 -12.83 15.36 2.49
N HIS A 62 -12.75 16.28 3.45
CA HIS A 62 -11.57 17.15 3.59
C HIS A 62 -10.30 16.35 3.86
N PHE A 63 -10.38 15.32 4.72
CA PHE A 63 -9.26 14.41 4.97
C PHE A 63 -8.80 13.71 3.68
N LEU A 64 -9.72 13.15 2.90
CA LEU A 64 -9.38 12.48 1.64
C LEU A 64 -8.80 13.44 0.60
N ILE A 65 -9.34 14.66 0.48
CA ILE A 65 -8.78 15.71 -0.40
C ILE A 65 -7.35 16.05 0.02
N ALA A 66 -7.13 16.30 1.32
CA ALA A 66 -5.80 16.59 1.84
C ALA A 66 -4.83 15.42 1.60
N LEU A 67 -5.28 14.17 1.81
CA LEU A 67 -4.50 12.97 1.56
C LEU A 67 -4.07 12.87 0.09
N VAL A 68 -4.99 13.11 -0.84
CA VAL A 68 -4.70 13.06 -2.29
C VAL A 68 -3.77 14.20 -2.70
N LEU A 69 -3.95 15.42 -2.18
CA LEU A 69 -3.06 16.55 -2.46
C LEU A 69 -1.64 16.31 -1.94
N VAL A 70 -1.50 15.83 -0.70
CA VAL A 70 -0.19 15.48 -0.12
C VAL A 70 0.46 14.34 -0.89
N SER A 71 -0.31 13.31 -1.28
CA SER A 71 0.21 12.21 -2.10
C SER A 71 0.68 12.72 -3.48
N ALA A 72 -0.08 13.61 -4.12
CA ALA A 72 0.30 14.23 -5.39
C ALA A 72 1.59 15.05 -5.25
N PHE A 73 1.75 15.79 -4.16
CA PHE A 73 3.00 16.50 -3.84
C PHE A 73 4.19 15.53 -3.72
N VAL A 74 4.05 14.46 -2.94
CA VAL A 74 5.12 13.45 -2.78
C VAL A 74 5.48 12.79 -4.11
N ILE A 75 4.47 12.46 -4.92
CA ILE A 75 4.66 11.87 -6.24
C ILE A 75 5.43 12.85 -7.14
N PHE A 76 4.99 14.10 -7.19
CA PHE A 76 5.64 15.14 -7.97
C PHE A 76 7.11 15.34 -7.56
N ASP A 77 7.36 15.51 -6.27
CA ASP A 77 8.69 15.76 -5.72
C ASP A 77 9.66 14.59 -5.98
N THR A 78 9.20 13.35 -5.78
CA THR A 78 10.02 12.16 -6.05
C THR A 78 10.24 11.97 -7.56
N SER A 79 9.26 12.27 -8.40
CA SER A 79 9.42 12.25 -9.86
C SER A 79 10.38 13.33 -10.35
N LEU A 80 10.37 14.52 -9.75
CA LEU A 80 11.35 15.57 -10.00
C LEU A 80 12.76 15.09 -9.61
N GLN A 81 12.90 14.44 -8.44
CA GLN A 81 14.15 13.84 -7.99
C GLN A 81 14.63 12.75 -8.96
N TYR A 82 13.74 11.97 -9.56
CA TYR A 82 14.11 10.97 -10.56
C TYR A 82 14.78 11.63 -11.78
N ILE A 83 14.17 12.70 -12.33
CA ILE A 83 14.60 13.37 -13.56
C ILE A 83 15.84 14.25 -13.34
N THR A 84 15.84 15.10 -12.31
CA THR A 84 16.88 16.12 -12.09
C THR A 84 18.01 15.64 -11.19
N GLY A 85 17.79 14.57 -10.44
CA GLY A 85 18.74 14.06 -9.44
C GLY A 85 18.57 14.68 -8.05
N GLN A 86 17.76 15.74 -7.89
CA GLN A 86 17.50 16.43 -6.64
C GLN A 86 16.00 16.62 -6.41
N ASP A 87 15.55 16.55 -5.17
CA ASP A 87 14.18 16.91 -4.81
C ASP A 87 13.97 18.44 -4.82
N LEU A 88 12.74 18.90 -4.56
CA LEU A 88 12.40 20.32 -4.50
C LEU A 88 13.21 21.10 -3.45
N PHE A 89 13.73 20.41 -2.44
CA PHE A 89 14.53 20.98 -1.35
C PHE A 89 16.04 20.88 -1.59
N GLY A 90 16.47 20.34 -2.74
CA GLY A 90 17.88 20.19 -3.11
C GLY A 90 18.55 18.93 -2.56
N HIS A 91 17.81 17.98 -1.99
CA HIS A 91 18.36 16.71 -1.51
C HIS A 91 18.58 15.73 -2.66
N THR A 92 19.81 15.25 -2.77
CA THR A 92 20.21 14.24 -3.75
C THR A 92 19.76 12.84 -3.34
N LYS A 93 19.68 11.94 -4.32
CA LYS A 93 19.43 10.52 -4.11
C LYS A 93 20.47 9.91 -3.15
N VAL A 94 20.03 9.06 -2.23
CA VAL A 94 20.92 8.34 -1.28
C VAL A 94 21.81 7.33 -2.01
N SER A 95 21.32 6.76 -3.11
CA SER A 95 22.12 5.96 -4.04
C SER A 95 21.67 6.25 -5.47
N PRO A 96 22.48 5.93 -6.50
CA PRO A 96 22.11 6.17 -7.91
C PRO A 96 20.74 5.56 -8.28
N THR A 97 20.36 4.54 -7.52
CA THR A 97 19.27 3.61 -7.77
C THR A 97 18.10 3.72 -6.78
N ARG A 98 18.20 4.53 -5.71
CA ARG A 98 17.13 4.66 -4.70
C ARG A 98 16.71 6.10 -4.52
N LEU A 99 15.42 6.33 -4.77
CA LEU A 99 14.75 7.60 -4.56
C LEU A 99 14.31 7.73 -3.11
N THR A 100 14.39 8.95 -2.59
CA THR A 100 13.89 9.28 -1.24
C THR A 100 12.68 10.19 -1.30
N GLY A 101 12.55 11.00 -2.37
CA GLY A 101 11.60 12.09 -2.41
C GLY A 101 11.74 12.99 -1.17
N PRO A 102 10.63 13.44 -0.56
CA PRO A 102 10.67 14.33 0.60
C PRO A 102 10.98 13.58 1.90
N PHE A 103 11.28 12.28 1.84
CA PHE A 103 11.60 11.47 3.02
C PHE A 103 13.10 11.40 3.26
N SER A 104 13.49 11.15 4.51
CA SER A 104 14.90 10.90 4.87
C SER A 104 15.38 9.47 4.55
N ARG A 105 14.47 8.58 4.15
CA ARG A 105 14.74 7.17 3.85
C ARG A 105 14.12 6.79 2.49
N PRO A 106 14.69 5.81 1.76
CA PRO A 106 14.17 5.39 0.46
C PRO A 106 12.96 4.47 0.64
N ILE A 107 11.83 5.08 1.03
CA ILE A 107 10.52 4.42 1.22
C ILE A 107 9.35 5.11 0.49
N PRO A 108 9.55 5.93 -0.57
CA PRO A 108 8.44 6.65 -1.18
C PRO A 108 7.40 5.70 -1.79
N GLY A 109 7.82 4.57 -2.39
CA GLY A 109 6.92 3.62 -3.05
C GLY A 109 5.99 2.94 -2.04
N ILE A 110 6.56 2.27 -1.04
CA ILE A 110 5.78 1.58 -0.01
C ILE A 110 4.90 2.54 0.81
N MET A 111 5.34 3.79 1.01
CA MET A 111 4.52 4.78 1.69
C MET A 111 3.32 5.20 0.84
N MET A 112 3.52 5.46 -0.46
CA MET A 112 2.41 5.78 -1.36
C MET A 112 1.45 4.60 -1.54
N LEU A 113 1.93 3.36 -1.53
CA LEU A 113 1.08 2.16 -1.61
C LEU A 113 0.01 2.16 -0.51
N ARG A 114 0.40 2.54 0.72
CA ARG A 114 -0.50 2.54 1.88
C ARG A 114 -1.63 3.56 1.77
N VAL A 115 -1.41 4.67 1.07
CA VAL A 115 -2.35 5.81 1.04
C VAL A 115 -3.10 5.95 -0.28
N LEU A 116 -2.55 5.50 -1.41
CA LEU A 116 -3.18 5.64 -2.72
C LEU A 116 -4.54 4.95 -2.80
N PHE A 117 -4.65 3.72 -2.28
CA PHE A 117 -5.93 3.00 -2.24
C PHE A 117 -6.95 3.66 -1.32
N ILE A 118 -6.51 4.31 -0.24
CA ILE A 118 -7.39 5.12 0.62
C ILE A 118 -7.91 6.33 -0.16
N GLY A 119 -7.06 6.95 -0.99
CA GLY A 119 -7.43 8.05 -1.88
C GLY A 119 -8.57 7.70 -2.86
N LEU A 120 -8.71 6.43 -3.27
CA LEU A 120 -9.80 6.00 -4.16
C LEU A 120 -11.20 6.19 -3.57
N PHE A 121 -11.35 6.22 -2.24
CA PHE A 121 -12.64 6.50 -1.59
C PHE A 121 -13.18 7.91 -1.91
N LEU A 122 -12.32 8.81 -2.40
CA LEU A 122 -12.73 10.13 -2.86
C LEU A 122 -13.76 10.07 -4.01
N THR A 123 -13.73 9.00 -4.83
CA THR A 123 -14.72 8.76 -5.91
C THR A 123 -16.16 8.66 -5.42
N VAL A 124 -16.34 8.18 -4.18
CA VAL A 124 -17.66 8.03 -3.55
C VAL A 124 -18.09 9.34 -2.88
N MET A 125 -17.14 10.12 -2.36
CA MET A 125 -17.40 11.31 -1.56
C MET A 125 -17.54 12.61 -2.37
N LEU A 126 -16.99 12.69 -3.58
CA LEU A 126 -17.09 13.87 -4.45
C LEU A 126 -18.28 13.78 -5.40
N GLN A 127 -19.19 14.76 -5.31
CA GLN A 127 -20.33 14.90 -6.23
C GLN A 127 -19.89 15.10 -7.69
N GLN A 128 -18.74 15.72 -7.92
CA GLN A 128 -18.16 15.93 -9.24
C GLN A 128 -17.80 14.60 -9.93
N LEU A 129 -17.51 13.56 -9.14
CA LEU A 129 -17.24 12.19 -9.56
C LEU A 129 -18.50 11.30 -9.42
N SER A 130 -19.70 11.88 -9.40
CA SER A 130 -20.93 11.08 -9.24
C SER A 130 -21.27 10.22 -10.45
N THR A 131 -20.90 10.64 -11.68
CA THR A 131 -21.19 9.88 -12.89
C THR A 131 -20.27 8.65 -13.00
N PRO A 132 -20.78 7.49 -13.46
CA PRO A 132 -20.01 6.25 -13.51
C PRO A 132 -18.73 6.40 -14.35
N ILE A 133 -18.82 7.11 -15.47
CA ILE A 133 -17.66 7.36 -16.33
C ILE A 133 -16.57 8.21 -15.64
N ARG A 134 -16.95 9.22 -14.86
CA ARG A 134 -15.97 10.04 -14.13
C ARG A 134 -15.32 9.25 -13.01
N ARG A 135 -16.06 8.35 -12.34
CA ARG A 135 -15.49 7.42 -11.35
C ARG A 135 -14.47 6.50 -11.99
N ILE A 136 -14.84 5.87 -13.09
CA ILE A 136 -13.96 4.96 -13.84
C ILE A 136 -12.69 5.71 -14.28
N LEU A 137 -12.83 6.89 -14.89
CA LEU A 137 -11.70 7.68 -15.35
C LEU A 137 -10.79 8.12 -14.20
N PHE A 138 -11.35 8.59 -13.09
CA PHE A 138 -10.57 8.97 -11.92
C PHE A 138 -9.81 7.77 -11.34
N THR A 139 -10.49 6.63 -11.13
CA THR A 139 -9.85 5.40 -10.62
C THR A 139 -8.73 4.94 -11.55
N LEU A 140 -8.98 4.84 -12.86
CA LEU A 140 -7.96 4.45 -13.84
C LEU A 140 -6.78 5.44 -13.86
N SER A 141 -7.04 6.75 -13.75
CA SER A 141 -5.97 7.76 -13.70
C SER A 141 -5.10 7.59 -12.45
N MET A 142 -5.71 7.35 -11.28
CA MET A 142 -4.97 7.08 -10.05
C MET A 142 -4.17 5.79 -10.12
N LEU A 143 -4.74 4.72 -10.69
CA LEU A 143 -4.02 3.46 -10.87
C LEU A 143 -2.84 3.61 -11.83
N CYS A 144 -3.02 4.38 -12.91
CA CYS A 144 -1.96 4.68 -13.88
C CYS A 144 -0.82 5.49 -13.26
N VAL A 145 -1.15 6.59 -12.55
CA VAL A 145 -0.15 7.40 -11.83
C VAL A 145 0.57 6.57 -10.77
N GLY A 146 -0.15 5.75 -10.01
CA GLY A 146 0.43 4.85 -9.04
C GLY A 146 1.37 3.82 -9.69
N LEU A 147 1.00 3.24 -10.84
CA LEU A 147 1.83 2.28 -11.56
C LEU A 147 3.16 2.92 -12.01
N LEU A 148 3.07 4.09 -12.65
CA LEU A 148 4.24 4.87 -13.07
C LEU A 148 5.14 5.18 -11.87
N PHE A 149 4.54 5.63 -10.77
CA PHE A 149 5.25 5.99 -9.56
C PHE A 149 5.98 4.79 -8.94
N MET A 150 5.29 3.68 -8.71
CA MET A 150 5.89 2.47 -8.13
C MET A 150 7.02 1.94 -9.02
N PHE A 151 6.84 1.98 -10.33
CA PHE A 151 7.89 1.58 -11.27
C PHE A 151 9.14 2.46 -11.14
N ILE A 152 8.98 3.79 -11.13
CA ILE A 152 10.09 4.74 -11.01
C ILE A 152 10.84 4.58 -9.67
N THR A 153 10.12 4.27 -8.57
CA THR A 153 10.77 4.02 -7.26
C THR A 153 11.65 2.76 -7.25
N GLY A 154 11.41 1.81 -8.16
CA GLY A 154 12.16 0.54 -8.23
C GLY A 154 11.95 -0.38 -7.02
N GLU A 155 10.93 -0.11 -6.21
CA GLU A 155 10.59 -0.92 -5.03
C GLU A 155 9.76 -2.15 -5.43
N ARG A 156 10.40 -3.32 -5.50
CA ARG A 156 9.79 -4.59 -5.93
C ARG A 156 8.50 -4.92 -5.20
N MET A 157 8.55 -4.91 -3.86
CA MET A 157 7.38 -5.28 -3.04
C MET A 157 6.25 -4.27 -3.18
N ALA A 158 6.58 -2.97 -3.30
CA ALA A 158 5.55 -1.95 -3.52
C ALA A 158 4.86 -2.16 -4.87
N LEU A 159 5.62 -2.47 -5.93
CA LEU A 159 5.08 -2.75 -7.27
C LEU A 159 4.17 -4.00 -7.27
N ILE A 160 4.61 -5.12 -6.68
CA ILE A 160 3.81 -6.35 -6.63
C ILE A 160 2.50 -6.12 -5.87
N LEU A 161 2.57 -5.50 -4.69
CA LEU A 161 1.39 -5.22 -3.87
C LEU A 161 0.46 -4.20 -4.53
N PHE A 162 1.01 -3.24 -5.27
CA PHE A 162 0.22 -2.28 -6.02
C PHE A 162 -0.52 -2.96 -7.18
N LEU A 163 0.15 -3.84 -7.93
CA LEU A 163 -0.48 -4.61 -9.00
C LEU A 163 -1.58 -5.51 -8.46
N SER A 164 -1.34 -6.22 -7.36
CA SER A 164 -2.36 -7.10 -6.76
C SER A 164 -3.57 -6.30 -6.26
N GLY A 165 -3.34 -5.18 -5.56
CA GLY A 165 -4.42 -4.27 -5.14
C GLY A 165 -5.18 -3.68 -6.34
N SER A 166 -4.48 -3.33 -7.42
CA SER A 166 -5.09 -2.83 -8.65
C SER A 166 -5.99 -3.87 -9.31
N ILE A 167 -5.60 -5.14 -9.32
CA ILE A 167 -6.45 -6.25 -9.81
C ILE A 167 -7.75 -6.33 -8.99
N VAL A 168 -7.67 -6.23 -7.67
CA VAL A 168 -8.87 -6.24 -6.81
C VAL A 168 -9.79 -5.04 -7.12
N VAL A 169 -9.23 -3.85 -7.28
CA VAL A 169 -10.01 -2.65 -7.64
C VAL A 169 -10.66 -2.79 -9.01
N LEU A 170 -9.91 -3.25 -10.02
CA LEU A 170 -10.41 -3.41 -11.38
C LEU A 170 -11.48 -4.49 -11.48
N THR A 171 -11.32 -5.62 -10.79
CA THR A 171 -12.34 -6.67 -10.73
C THR A 171 -13.61 -6.17 -10.06
N GLY A 172 -13.51 -5.42 -8.95
CA GLY A 172 -14.65 -4.74 -8.33
C GLY A 172 -15.36 -3.80 -9.29
N LEU A 173 -14.61 -2.98 -10.02
CA LEU A 173 -15.14 -2.02 -10.99
C LEU A 173 -15.85 -2.72 -12.17
N LEU A 174 -15.29 -3.82 -12.68
CA LEU A 174 -15.90 -4.63 -13.76
C LEU A 174 -17.20 -5.30 -13.33
N LEU A 175 -17.31 -5.71 -12.06
CA LEU A 175 -18.50 -6.33 -11.50
C LEU A 175 -19.62 -5.30 -11.26
N GLU A 176 -19.25 -4.12 -10.74
CA GLU A 176 -20.18 -3.04 -10.43
C GLU A 176 -20.69 -2.33 -11.70
N GLN A 177 -19.81 -2.00 -12.64
CA GLN A 177 -20.12 -1.15 -13.80
C GLN A 177 -20.27 -1.96 -15.09
N ARG A 178 -21.26 -2.86 -15.13
CA ARG A 178 -21.51 -3.79 -16.27
C ARG A 178 -21.67 -3.10 -17.63
N ILE A 179 -22.26 -1.91 -17.67
CA ILE A 179 -22.49 -1.15 -18.91
C ILE A 179 -21.18 -0.55 -19.45
N HIS A 180 -20.25 -0.19 -18.57
CA HIS A 180 -19.02 0.53 -18.90
C HIS A 180 -17.77 -0.36 -18.99
N GLN A 181 -17.96 -1.68 -19.13
CA GLN A 181 -16.85 -2.64 -19.17
C GLN A 181 -15.84 -2.37 -20.29
N ALA A 182 -16.31 -1.91 -21.46
CA ALA A 182 -15.43 -1.55 -22.56
C ALA A 182 -14.41 -0.45 -22.17
N GLN A 183 -14.84 0.54 -21.39
CA GLN A 183 -13.97 1.65 -20.94
C GLN A 183 -12.96 1.20 -19.87
N ILE A 184 -13.34 0.22 -19.05
CA ILE A 184 -12.43 -0.40 -18.08
C ILE A 184 -11.38 -1.23 -18.82
N LEU A 185 -11.79 -2.00 -19.83
CA LEU A 185 -10.90 -2.83 -20.63
C LEU A 185 -9.92 -2.00 -21.47
N THR A 186 -10.37 -0.89 -22.05
CA THR A 186 -9.46 0.04 -22.75
C THR A 186 -8.47 0.67 -21.78
N GLY A 187 -8.90 1.04 -20.57
CA GLY A 187 -8.02 1.50 -19.49
C GLY A 187 -6.95 0.48 -19.11
N LEU A 188 -7.33 -0.80 -18.99
CA LEU A 188 -6.41 -1.90 -18.70
C LEU A 188 -5.39 -2.08 -19.84
N LEU A 189 -5.85 -2.05 -21.09
CA LEU A 189 -4.97 -2.14 -22.26
C LEU A 189 -3.98 -0.98 -22.32
N LEU A 190 -4.40 0.24 -21.97
CA LEU A 190 -3.52 1.40 -21.85
C LEU A 190 -2.47 1.20 -20.74
N MET A 191 -2.87 0.75 -19.55
CA MET A 191 -1.91 0.47 -18.47
C MET A 191 -0.90 -0.62 -18.86
N PHE A 192 -1.37 -1.65 -19.58
CA PHE A 192 -0.49 -2.69 -20.10
C PHE A 192 0.51 -2.13 -21.12
N GLY A 193 0.04 -1.30 -22.07
CA GLY A 193 0.92 -0.60 -23.01
C GLY A 193 1.95 0.28 -22.30
N ILE A 194 1.53 1.04 -21.29
CA ILE A 194 2.43 1.86 -20.46
C ILE A 194 3.49 0.97 -19.80
N SER A 195 3.09 -0.15 -19.19
CA SER A 195 4.04 -1.07 -18.55
C SER A 195 5.11 -1.60 -19.52
N ILE A 196 4.72 -1.94 -20.76
CA ILE A 196 5.66 -2.37 -21.80
C ILE A 196 6.62 -1.23 -22.15
N THR A 197 6.11 -0.01 -22.36
CA THR A 197 6.98 1.14 -22.66
C THR A 197 7.98 1.40 -21.54
N LEU A 198 7.55 1.35 -20.27
CA LEU A 198 8.43 1.54 -19.13
C LEU A 198 9.58 0.52 -19.11
N ILE A 199 9.27 -0.75 -19.38
CA ILE A 199 10.26 -1.83 -19.44
C ILE A 199 11.26 -1.61 -20.56
N LEU A 200 10.80 -1.20 -21.75
CA LEU A 200 11.67 -1.01 -22.92
C LEU A 200 12.58 0.22 -22.78
N PHE A 201 12.08 1.32 -22.21
CA PHE A 201 12.82 2.58 -22.09
C PHE A 201 13.70 2.66 -20.83
N ASN A 202 13.46 1.84 -19.80
CA ASN A 202 14.21 1.88 -18.54
C ASN A 202 14.70 0.47 -18.15
N PRO A 203 15.66 -0.11 -18.89
CA PRO A 203 16.11 -1.49 -18.69
C PRO A 203 16.71 -1.73 -17.29
N GLU A 204 17.45 -0.77 -16.72
CA GLU A 204 18.02 -0.90 -15.36
C GLU A 204 16.93 -1.02 -14.28
N THR A 205 15.87 -0.21 -14.39
CA THR A 205 14.73 -0.25 -13.46
C THR A 205 13.93 -1.53 -13.64
N ALA A 206 13.78 -2.01 -14.89
CA ALA A 206 13.12 -3.26 -15.22
C ALA A 206 13.89 -4.48 -14.69
N GLU A 207 15.21 -4.52 -14.83
CA GLU A 207 16.06 -5.60 -14.30
C GLU A 207 15.92 -5.69 -12.77
N ARG A 208 15.98 -4.54 -12.10
CA ARG A 208 15.84 -4.48 -10.64
C ARG A 208 14.44 -4.83 -10.17
N SER A 209 13.41 -4.46 -10.92
CA SER A 209 12.01 -4.65 -10.52
C SER A 209 11.45 -6.01 -10.91
N ILE A 210 11.92 -6.63 -12.01
CA ILE A 210 11.34 -7.85 -12.58
C ILE A 210 12.35 -9.00 -12.58
N TYR A 211 13.54 -8.80 -13.14
CA TYR A 211 14.52 -9.88 -13.29
C TYR A 211 14.98 -10.42 -11.93
N SER A 212 15.25 -9.52 -10.99
CA SER A 212 15.66 -9.95 -9.65
C SER A 212 14.50 -10.43 -8.77
N ILE A 213 13.23 -10.29 -9.19
CA ILE A 213 12.13 -11.06 -8.60
C ILE A 213 12.22 -12.50 -9.09
N TYR A 214 12.35 -12.67 -10.42
CA TYR A 214 12.44 -13.99 -11.05
C TYR A 214 13.59 -14.82 -10.47
N GLU A 215 14.79 -14.23 -10.37
CA GLU A 215 15.96 -14.86 -9.76
C GLU A 215 15.72 -15.28 -8.30
N LYS A 216 15.13 -14.39 -7.49
CA LYS A 216 14.80 -14.70 -6.08
C LYS A 216 13.73 -15.79 -5.94
N LEU A 217 12.82 -15.92 -6.90
CA LEU A 217 11.82 -16.99 -6.90
C LEU A 217 12.45 -18.34 -7.27
N LEU A 218 13.36 -18.36 -8.25
CA LEU A 218 14.10 -19.57 -8.63
C LEU A 218 14.98 -20.08 -7.49
N HIS A 219 15.66 -19.16 -6.79
CA HIS A 219 16.54 -19.48 -5.67
C HIS A 219 15.89 -19.10 -4.32
N PHE A 220 14.59 -19.37 -4.17
CA PHE A 220 13.84 -18.94 -2.99
C PHE A 220 14.47 -19.40 -1.68
N ALA A 221 14.93 -20.65 -1.61
CA ALA A 221 15.53 -21.22 -0.41
C ALA A 221 16.73 -20.39 0.08
N ASP A 222 17.58 -19.93 -0.84
CA ASP A 222 18.81 -19.18 -0.56
C ASP A 222 18.60 -17.67 -0.50
N SER A 223 17.41 -17.20 -0.88
CA SER A 223 17.04 -15.79 -0.78
C SER A 223 16.87 -15.33 0.67
N ASP A 224 16.93 -14.01 0.90
CA ASP A 224 16.65 -13.39 2.20
C ASP A 224 15.31 -13.86 2.80
N TYR A 225 14.29 -14.04 1.95
CA TYR A 225 12.98 -14.52 2.36
C TYR A 225 13.00 -15.99 2.77
N GLY A 226 13.76 -16.82 2.06
CA GLY A 226 13.97 -18.23 2.42
C GLY A 226 14.72 -18.38 3.73
N MET A 227 15.70 -17.51 4.00
CA MET A 227 16.38 -17.48 5.31
C MET A 227 15.42 -17.13 6.45
N VAL A 228 14.59 -16.10 6.28
CA VAL A 228 13.57 -15.74 7.28
C VAL A 228 12.56 -16.86 7.48
N PHE A 229 12.10 -17.51 6.40
CA PHE A 229 11.18 -18.65 6.49
C PHE A 229 11.82 -19.84 7.22
N ARG A 230 13.07 -20.20 6.89
CA ARG A 230 13.81 -21.26 7.57
C ARG A 230 14.04 -20.95 9.04
N ALA A 231 14.39 -19.71 9.37
CA ALA A 231 14.55 -19.27 10.76
C ALA A 231 13.22 -19.36 11.54
N ALA A 232 12.11 -18.92 10.95
CA ALA A 232 10.79 -19.02 11.55
C ALA A 232 10.35 -20.48 11.74
N PHE A 233 10.62 -21.33 10.74
CA PHE A 233 10.33 -22.76 10.82
C PHE A 233 11.18 -23.47 11.87
N ALA A 234 12.47 -23.17 11.95
CA ALA A 234 13.35 -23.70 12.99
C ALA A 234 12.89 -23.24 14.39
N ALA A 235 12.51 -21.98 14.55
CA ALA A 235 11.94 -21.48 15.82
C ALA A 235 10.68 -22.26 16.23
N TRP A 236 9.79 -22.54 15.27
CA TRP A 236 8.61 -23.38 15.51
C TRP A 236 8.97 -24.83 15.87
N GLN A 237 9.99 -25.42 15.23
CA GLN A 237 10.45 -26.77 15.59
C GLN A 237 11.03 -26.85 17.01
N HIS A 238 11.71 -25.79 17.47
CA HIS A 238 12.26 -25.73 18.82
C HIS A 238 11.19 -25.48 19.89
N ALA A 239 10.11 -24.78 19.56
CA ALA A 239 8.99 -24.50 20.45
C ALA A 239 7.67 -24.56 19.67
N PRO A 240 7.10 -25.78 19.45
CA PRO A 240 5.90 -25.96 18.66
C PRO A 240 4.61 -25.55 19.39
N PHE A 241 4.71 -25.28 20.69
CA PHE A 241 3.62 -24.86 21.57
C PHE A 241 3.92 -23.48 22.12
#